data_AF-A0A1G1E455-F1
#
_entry.id   AF-A0A1G1E455-F1
#
_cell.length_a   1.000
_cell.length_b   1.000
_cell.length_c   1.000
_cell.angle_alpha   90.00
_cell.angle_beta   90.00
_cell.angle_gamma   90.00
#
_symmetry.space_group_name_H-M   'P 1'
#
loop_
_entity.id
_entity.type
_entity.pdbx_description
1 polymer ?
#
loop_
_entity_poly.entity_id
_entity_poly.type
_entity_poly.pdbx_seq_one_letter_code
_entity_poly.pdbx_strand_id
1 'polypeptide(L)' 'MAKKRVKDRIFDNFTNRKLMTQALAQGVHEALLRHKQAVNPVAIWRDGKVVWVKAEELLEDTKSP' A
#
# COMPACT_ATOMS: atom_id res chain seq x y z
N MET A 1 9.33 40.82 -10.50
CA MET A 1 8.15 40.21 -9.87
C MET A 1 8.55 38.89 -9.24
N ALA A 2 8.39 38.72 -7.93
CA ALA A 2 8.82 37.51 -7.23
C ALA A 2 7.84 36.34 -7.52
N LYS A 3 8.31 35.28 -8.17
CA LYS A 3 7.55 34.03 -8.32
C LYS A 3 7.31 33.46 -6.93
N LYS A 4 6.05 33.46 -6.49
CA LYS A 4 5.62 32.86 -5.22
C LYS A 4 5.96 31.37 -5.29
N ARG A 5 6.99 30.96 -4.54
CA ARG A 5 7.40 29.56 -4.42
C ARG A 5 6.26 28.83 -3.70
N VAL A 6 5.36 28.23 -4.46
CA VAL A 6 4.39 27.27 -3.92
C VAL A 6 5.26 26.19 -3.30
N LYS A 7 5.31 26.10 -1.97
CA LYS A 7 5.93 24.95 -1.32
C LYS A 7 5.22 23.71 -1.87
N ASP A 8 5.95 22.87 -2.60
CA ASP A 8 5.43 21.65 -3.20
C ASP A 8 5.01 20.71 -2.06
N ARG A 9 3.74 20.84 -1.63
CA ARG A 9 3.14 20.02 -0.58
C ARG A 9 3.28 18.52 -0.86
N ILE A 10 3.36 18.17 -2.14
CA ILE A 10 3.67 16.82 -2.60
C ILE A 10 5.07 16.41 -2.12
N PHE A 11 6.09 17.23 -2.38
CA PHE A 11 7.47 16.97 -1.97
C PHE A 11 7.61 16.87 -0.45
N ASP A 12 6.98 17.79 0.30
CA ASP A 12 7.02 17.79 1.77
C ASP A 12 6.37 16.53 2.39
N ASN A 13 5.32 15.99 1.76
CA ASN A 13 4.72 14.72 2.17
C ASN A 13 5.65 13.54 1.87
N PHE A 14 6.35 13.54 0.72
CA PHE A 14 7.32 12.49 0.37
C PHE A 14 8.54 12.44 1.31
N THR A 15 8.94 13.58 1.89
CA THR A 15 10.00 13.62 2.91
C THR A 15 9.55 13.08 4.27
N ASN A 16 8.23 13.04 4.55
CA ASN A 16 7.70 12.45 5.77
C ASN A 16 7.45 10.94 5.59
N ARG A 17 8.52 10.16 5.76
CA ARG A 17 8.49 8.69 5.65
C ARG A 17 7.35 8.05 6.45
N LYS A 18 7.05 8.54 7.65
CA LYS A 18 5.99 7.97 8.51
C LYS A 18 4.60 8.13 7.89
N LEU A 19 4.27 9.34 7.42
CA LEU A 19 2.97 9.59 6.79
C LEU A 19 2.82 8.79 5.49
N MET A 20 3.90 8.68 4.71
CA MET A 20 3.90 7.89 3.48
C MET A 20 3.68 6.40 3.74
N THR A 21 4.41 5.82 4.69
CA THR A 21 4.23 4.40 5.07
C THR A 21 2.81 4.13 5.54
N GLN A 22 2.23 5.02 6.37
CA GLN A 22 0.86 4.86 6.85
C GLN A 22 -0.17 4.94 5.74
N ALA A 23 -0.05 5.94 4.85
CA ALA A 23 -0.97 6.09 3.72
C ALA A 23 -0.90 4.90 2.77
N LEU A 24 0.30 4.38 2.49
CA LEU A 24 0.48 3.20 1.66
C LEU A 24 -0.10 1.95 2.32
N ALA A 25 0.19 1.72 3.60
CA ALA A 25 -0.34 0.58 4.35
C ALA A 25 -1.87 0.59 4.36
N GLN A 26 -2.48 1.76 4.58
CA GLN A 26 -3.93 1.93 4.56
C GLN A 26 -4.51 1.60 3.17
N GLY A 27 -3.92 2.14 2.10
CA GLY A 27 -4.38 1.87 0.73
C GLY A 27 -4.27 0.40 0.34
N VAL A 28 -3.17 -0.27 0.71
CA VAL A 28 -2.98 -1.71 0.49
C VAL A 28 -4.02 -2.51 1.28
N HIS A 29 -4.27 -2.16 2.55
CA HIS A 29 -5.25 -2.85 3.37
C HIS A 29 -6.67 -2.77 2.77
N GLU A 30 -7.09 -1.58 2.33
CA GLU A 30 -8.39 -1.39 1.68
C GLU A 30 -8.50 -2.16 0.37
N ALA A 31 -7.43 -2.23 -0.42
CA ALA A 31 -7.40 -3.03 -1.65
C ALA A 31 -7.58 -4.52 -1.34
N LEU A 32 -6.81 -5.07 -0.40
CA LEU A 32 -6.91 -6.47 0.00
C LEU A 32 -8.31 -6.82 0.54
N LEU A 33 -8.93 -5.91 1.30
CA LEU A 33 -10.30 -6.10 1.79
C LEU A 33 -11.31 -6.21 0.63
N ARG A 34 -11.20 -5.35 -0.37
CA ARG A 34 -12.07 -5.39 -1.57
C ARG A 34 -11.86 -6.68 -2.36
N HIS A 35 -10.60 -7.11 -2.52
CA HIS A 35 -10.28 -8.39 -3.17
C HIS A 35 -10.91 -9.57 -2.41
N LYS A 36 -10.84 -9.56 -1.08
CA LYS A 36 -11.46 -10.59 -0.25
C LYS A 36 -12.98 -10.64 -0.40
N GLN A 37 -13.64 -9.48 -0.35
CA GLN A 37 -15.10 -9.37 -0.52
C GLN A 37 -15.57 -9.83 -1.91
N ALA A 38 -14.76 -9.62 -2.93
CA ALA A 38 -15.06 -10.03 -4.31
C ALA A 38 -14.62 -11.47 -4.63
N VAL A 39 -14.04 -12.21 -3.67
CA VAL A 39 -13.45 -13.55 -3.92
C VAL A 39 -12.38 -13.49 -5.02
N ASN A 40 -11.69 -12.35 -5.13
CA ASN A 40 -10.66 -12.12 -6.14
C ASN A 40 -9.27 -12.45 -5.57
N PRO A 41 -8.51 -13.35 -6.21
CA PRO A 41 -7.14 -13.64 -5.79
C PRO A 41 -6.21 -12.45 -6.03
N VAL A 42 -5.09 -12.43 -5.33
CA VAL A 42 -4.04 -11.41 -5.46
C VAL A 42 -2.71 -12.08 -5.76
N ALA A 43 -1.92 -11.51 -6.68
CA ALA A 43 -0.57 -11.95 -6.93
C ALA A 43 0.39 -11.34 -5.90
N ILE A 44 1.19 -12.18 -5.24
CA ILE A 44 2.29 -11.75 -4.37
C ILE A 44 3.62 -12.23 -4.93
N TRP A 45 4.70 -11.54 -4.55
CA TRP A 45 6.05 -12.05 -4.74
C TRP A 45 6.45 -12.87 -3.50
N ARG A 46 6.76 -14.15 -3.69
CA ARG A 46 7.22 -15.05 -2.62
C ARG A 46 8.30 -15.96 -3.18
N ASP A 47 9.45 -16.03 -2.52
CA ASP A 47 10.58 -16.90 -2.88
C ASP A 47 11.03 -16.76 -4.35
N GLY A 48 11.13 -15.51 -4.83
CA GLY A 48 11.62 -15.22 -6.19
C GLY A 48 10.63 -15.52 -7.31
N LYS A 49 9.37 -15.81 -7.00
CA LYS A 49 8.31 -16.09 -7.98
C LYS A 49 7.02 -15.36 -7.65
N VAL A 50 6.18 -15.20 -8.68
CA VAL A 50 4.81 -14.72 -8.53
C VAL A 50 3.93 -15.89 -8.08
N VAL A 51 3.20 -15.71 -6.98
CA VAL A 51 2.26 -16.68 -6.42
C VAL A 51 0.88 -16.02 -6.31
N TRP A 52 -0.15 -16.71 -6.78
CA TRP A 52 -1.53 -16.28 -6.58
C TRP A 52 -2.03 -16.75 -5.22
N VAL A 53 -2.47 -15.81 -4.38
CA VAL A 53 -3.05 -16.05 -3.07
C VAL A 53 -4.56 -15.89 -3.19
N LYS A 54 -5.31 -16.86 -2.65
CA LYS A 54 -6.76 -16.81 -2.68
C LYS A 54 -7.29 -15.76 -1.71
N ALA A 55 -8.46 -15.21 -2.02
CA ALA A 55 -9.12 -14.17 -1.23
C ALA A 55 -9.24 -14.52 0.27
N GLU A 56 -9.49 -15.78 0.59
CA GLU A 56 -9.69 -16.27 1.95
C GLU A 56 -8.41 -16.14 2.79
N GLU A 57 -7.25 -16.35 2.16
CA GLU A 57 -5.91 -16.39 2.74
C GLU A 57 -5.29 -14.99 2.95
N LEU A 58 -5.87 -13.93 2.37
CA LEU A 58 -5.31 -12.56 2.34
C LEU A 58 -5.26 -11.82 3.70
N LEU A 59 -5.62 -12.44 4.82
CA LEU A 59 -5.60 -11.83 6.16
C LEU A 59 -4.74 -12.58 7.18
N GLU A 60 -4.05 -13.66 6.80
CA GLU A 60 -3.35 -14.51 7.77
C GLU A 60 -1.96 -13.99 8.17
N ASP A 61 -1.33 -13.11 7.39
CA ASP A 61 -0.04 -12.51 7.73
C ASP A 61 -0.19 -11.24 8.59
N THR A 62 -0.75 -11.39 9.79
CA THR A 62 -0.61 -10.41 10.86
C THR A 62 0.67 -10.68 11.67
N LYS A 63 1.83 -10.53 11.03
CA LYS A 63 3.11 -10.24 11.71
C LYS A 63 4.16 -9.79 10.69
N SER A 64 4.27 -8.48 10.52
CA SER A 64 5.56 -7.88 10.14
C SER A 64 6.37 -7.69 11.43
N PRO A 65 7.64 -8.12 11.50
CA PRO A 65 8.58 -7.64 12.52
C PRO A 65 8.83 -6.13 12.38
#